data_AF-A0A353IM88-F1
#
_entry.id   AF-A0A353IM88-F1
#
_cell.length_a   1.000
_cell.length_b   1.000
_cell.length_c   1.000
_cell.angle_alpha   90.00
_cell.angle_beta   90.00
_cell.angle_gamma   90.00
#
_symmetry.space_group_name_H-M   'P 1'
#
loop_
_entity.id
_entity.type
_entity.pdbx_description
1 polymer ?
#
loop_
_entity_poly.entity_id
_entity_poly.type
_entity_poly.pdbx_seq_one_letter_code
_entity_poly.pdbx_strand_id
1 'polypeptide(L)'
;AWFRALQTVQGVGAKVALAVLGSLTVADLANAVALQDKAHVARAQGVGPKVAARIVAELKDKMPALAPAISVPGAAPSPVAELPEGLAARDAVSALTNLGYAHGEAAAAVSAAIRLAGQDAGAAELIRIGLKELSQ
;
A
#
# COMPACT_ATOMS: atom_id res chain seq x y z
N ALA A 1 -0.64 5.11 11.79
CA ALA A 1 -1.99 5.06 11.19
C ALA A 1 -2.74 3.77 11.54
N TRP A 2 -2.15 2.59 11.27
CA TRP A 2 -2.76 1.26 11.47
C TRP A 2 -3.34 0.98 12.85
N PHE A 3 -2.64 1.34 13.94
CA PHE A 3 -3.16 1.17 15.30
C PHE A 3 -4.50 1.89 15.52
N ARG A 4 -4.59 3.15 15.08
CA ARG A 4 -5.84 3.93 15.20
C ARG A 4 -6.93 3.35 14.31
N ALA A 5 -6.58 2.88 13.12
CA ALA A 5 -7.53 2.23 12.22
C ALA A 5 -8.13 0.96 12.84
N LEU A 6 -7.30 0.12 13.47
CA LEU A 6 -7.74 -1.05 14.22
C LEU A 6 -8.71 -0.67 15.35
N GLN A 7 -8.41 0.40 16.10
CA GLN A 7 -9.31 0.88 17.16
C GLN A 7 -10.66 1.40 16.65
N THR A 8 -10.81 1.71 15.36
CA THR A 8 -12.13 2.07 14.80
C THR A 8 -13.03 0.85 14.58
N VAL A 9 -12.48 -0.37 14.59
CA VAL A 9 -13.24 -1.60 14.37
C VAL A 9 -13.97 -1.99 15.65
N GLN A 10 -15.26 -2.30 15.52
CA GLN A 10 -16.06 -2.71 16.67
C GLN A 10 -15.54 -3.99 17.32
N GLY A 11 -15.28 -3.94 18.63
CA GLY A 11 -14.73 -5.07 19.39
C GLY A 11 -13.20 -5.12 19.42
N VAL A 12 -12.51 -4.13 18.83
CA VAL A 12 -11.05 -4.01 18.88
C VAL A 12 -10.66 -2.87 19.83
N GLY A 13 -10.24 -3.23 21.04
CA GLY A 13 -9.64 -2.30 22.01
C GLY A 13 -8.11 -2.18 21.84
N ALA A 14 -7.49 -1.29 22.62
CA ALA A 14 -6.04 -1.05 22.57
C ALA A 14 -5.21 -2.34 22.76
N LYS A 15 -5.59 -3.21 23.69
CA LYS A 15 -4.90 -4.50 23.93
C LYS A 15 -4.91 -5.40 22.70
N VAL A 16 -6.07 -5.52 22.04
CA VAL A 16 -6.24 -6.36 20.84
C VAL A 16 -5.50 -5.74 19.66
N ALA A 17 -5.59 -4.43 19.47
CA ALA A 17 -4.86 -3.73 18.41
C ALA A 17 -3.33 -3.89 18.55
N LEU A 18 -2.80 -3.82 19.77
CA LEU A 18 -1.39 -4.11 20.04
C LEU A 18 -1.04 -5.58 19.80
N ALA A 19 -1.91 -6.51 20.20
CA ALA A 19 -1.70 -7.93 19.94
C ALA A 19 -1.63 -8.23 18.43
N VAL A 20 -2.53 -7.64 17.63
CA VAL A 20 -2.53 -7.76 16.17
C VAL A 20 -1.22 -7.25 15.59
N LEU A 21 -0.81 -6.01 15.91
CA LEU A 21 0.42 -5.40 15.38
C LEU A 21 1.71 -6.04 15.95
N GLY A 22 1.63 -6.75 17.07
CA GLY A 22 2.72 -7.54 17.61
C GLY A 22 2.84 -8.92 16.98
N SER A 23 1.75 -9.46 16.44
CA SER A 23 1.69 -10.79 15.79
C SER A 23 1.82 -10.75 14.27
N LEU A 24 1.38 -9.66 13.63
CA LEU A 24 1.48 -9.43 12.19
C LEU A 24 2.22 -8.12 11.96
N THR A 25 3.12 -8.11 10.97
CA THR A 25 3.65 -6.84 10.47
C THR A 25 2.53 -6.04 9.81
N VAL A 26 2.76 -4.74 9.61
CA VAL A 26 1.82 -3.87 8.90
C VAL A 26 1.57 -4.36 7.47
N ALA A 27 2.60 -4.91 6.80
CA ALA A 27 2.48 -5.47 5.46
C ALA A 27 1.66 -6.76 5.45
N ASP A 28 1.90 -7.66 6.40
CA ASP A 28 1.11 -8.89 6.52
C ASP A 28 -0.35 -8.60 6.83
N LEU A 29 -0.61 -7.62 7.70
CA LEU A 29 -1.96 -7.16 7.99
C LEU A 29 -2.62 -6.56 6.75
N ALA A 30 -1.91 -5.72 5.99
CA ALA A 30 -2.43 -5.14 4.75
C ALA A 30 -2.76 -6.23 3.71
N ASN A 31 -1.88 -7.22 3.55
CA ASN A 31 -2.10 -8.37 2.66
C ASN A 31 -3.28 -9.23 3.12
N ALA A 32 -3.37 -9.53 4.41
CA ALA A 32 -4.48 -10.29 4.97
C ALA A 32 -5.83 -9.57 4.78
N VAL A 33 -5.85 -8.25 4.95
CA VAL A 33 -7.06 -7.44 4.67
C VAL A 33 -7.40 -7.43 3.18
N ALA A 34 -6.41 -7.27 2.30
CA ALA A 34 -6.61 -7.27 0.84
C ALA A 34 -7.21 -8.59 0.34
N LEU A 35 -6.62 -9.71 0.78
CA LEU A 35 -7.00 -11.08 0.42
C LEU A 35 -8.21 -11.61 1.19
N GLN A 36 -8.75 -10.82 2.11
CA GLN A 36 -9.81 -11.22 3.02
C GLN A 36 -9.48 -12.46 3.89
N ASP A 37 -8.20 -12.63 4.22
CA ASP A 37 -7.68 -13.74 5.02
C ASP A 37 -7.92 -13.51 6.53
N LYS A 38 -9.10 -13.92 6.98
CA LYS A 38 -9.52 -13.85 8.38
C LYS A 38 -8.71 -14.79 9.28
N ALA A 39 -8.23 -15.91 8.73
CA ALA A 39 -7.49 -16.90 9.51
C ALA A 39 -6.13 -16.35 9.93
N HIS A 40 -5.48 -15.60 9.04
CA HIS A 40 -4.21 -14.94 9.35
C HIS A 40 -4.37 -13.91 10.48
N VAL A 41 -5.41 -13.08 10.42
CA VAL A 41 -5.70 -12.06 11.46
C VAL A 41 -6.12 -12.71 12.79
N ALA A 42 -6.81 -13.85 12.75
CA ALA A 42 -7.24 -14.58 13.94
C ALA A 42 -6.10 -15.24 14.73
N ARG A 43 -4.86 -15.25 14.21
CA ARG A 43 -3.67 -15.71 14.97
C ARG A 43 -3.30 -14.78 16.11
N ALA A 44 -3.74 -13.52 16.05
CA ALA A 44 -3.49 -12.54 17.09
C ALA A 44 -4.22 -12.90 18.39
N GLN A 45 -3.51 -12.80 19.52
CA GLN A 45 -4.06 -13.08 20.84
C GLN A 45 -5.28 -12.18 21.13
N GLY A 46 -6.42 -12.79 21.47
CA GLY A 46 -7.67 -12.08 21.72
C GLY A 46 -8.48 -11.71 20.47
N VAL A 47 -8.08 -12.16 19.27
CA VAL A 47 -8.87 -12.01 18.05
C VAL A 47 -9.63 -13.29 17.74
N GLY A 48 -10.93 -13.30 18.05
CA GLY A 48 -11.82 -14.40 17.69
C GLY A 48 -12.29 -14.33 16.22
N PRO A 49 -12.94 -15.39 15.70
CA PRO A 49 -13.38 -15.47 14.30
C PRO A 49 -14.29 -14.31 13.87
N LYS A 50 -15.19 -13.87 14.77
CA LYS A 50 -16.09 -12.74 14.52
C LYS A 50 -15.33 -11.41 14.41
N VAL A 51 -14.34 -11.21 15.27
CA VAL A 51 -13.54 -9.99 15.29
C VAL A 51 -12.60 -9.97 14.09
N ALA A 52 -11.96 -11.09 13.75
CA ALA A 52 -11.15 -11.21 12.54
C ALA A 52 -11.95 -10.88 11.26
N ALA A 53 -13.17 -11.41 11.15
CA ALA A 53 -14.06 -11.09 10.04
C ALA A 53 -14.38 -9.60 9.94
N ARG A 54 -14.65 -8.93 11.08
CA ARG A 54 -14.90 -7.48 11.11
C ARG A 54 -13.66 -6.67 10.77
N ILE A 55 -12.51 -6.99 11.35
CA ILE A 55 -11.23 -6.32 11.07
C ILE A 55 -10.97 -6.33 9.56
N VAL A 56 -11.06 -7.49 8.94
CA VAL A 56 -10.75 -7.68 7.53
C VAL A 56 -11.75 -6.98 6.62
N ALA A 57 -13.05 -6.95 6.96
CA ALA A 57 -14.06 -6.25 6.19
C ALA A 57 -13.92 -4.72 6.33
N GLU A 58 -13.91 -4.21 7.57
CA GLU A 58 -13.93 -2.77 7.84
C GLU A 58 -12.61 -2.07 7.49
N LEU A 59 -11.48 -2.76 7.61
CA LEU A 59 -10.19 -2.18 7.20
C LEU A 59 -10.02 -2.15 5.68
N LYS A 60 -10.65 -3.06 4.93
CA LYS A 60 -10.55 -3.10 3.47
C LYS A 60 -11.01 -1.78 2.84
N ASP A 61 -12.13 -1.25 3.33
CA ASP A 61 -12.67 0.04 2.87
C ASP A 61 -11.77 1.22 3.25
N LYS A 62 -10.96 1.07 4.30
CA LYS A 62 -10.05 2.11 4.83
C LYS A 62 -8.64 2.01 4.27
N MET A 63 -8.29 0.93 3.57
CA MET A 63 -6.96 0.70 3.01
C MET A 63 -6.43 1.86 2.15
N PRO A 64 -7.24 2.52 1.29
CA PRO A 64 -6.74 3.63 0.47
C PRO A 64 -6.18 4.80 1.31
N ALA A 65 -6.74 5.03 2.51
CA ALA A 65 -6.28 6.05 3.44
C ALA A 65 -5.10 5.59 4.33
N LEU A 66 -4.83 4.28 4.37
CA LEU A 66 -3.73 3.67 5.14
C LEU A 66 -2.47 3.42 4.29
N ALA A 67 -2.60 3.54 2.97
CA ALA A 67 -1.58 3.26 1.97
C ALA A 67 -0.34 4.18 1.93
N PRO A 68 -0.32 5.46 2.40
CA PRO A 68 0.90 6.26 2.26
C PRO A 68 2.04 5.86 3.22
N ALA A 69 1.89 4.78 4.01
CA ALA A 69 2.86 4.38 5.03
C ALA A 69 3.58 3.05 4.79
N ILE A 70 3.35 2.34 3.68
CA ILE A 70 4.03 1.07 3.39
C ILE A 70 5.08 1.31 2.30
N SER A 71 6.24 1.83 2.70
CA SER A 71 7.49 1.56 1.98
C SER A 71 8.21 0.48 2.77
N VAL A 72 8.11 -0.77 2.33
CA VAL A 72 8.90 -1.87 2.89
C VAL A 72 10.08 -2.11 1.95
N PRO A 73 11.33 -1.90 2.38
CA PRO A 73 12.48 -2.41 1.67
C PRO A 73 12.50 -3.94 1.81
N GLY A 74 12.41 -4.68 0.70
CA GLY A 74 12.80 -6.09 0.66
C GLY A 74 11.70 -7.17 0.72
N ALA A 75 10.43 -6.85 0.45
CA ALA A 75 9.41 -7.89 0.23
C ALA A 75 9.26 -8.17 -1.28
N ALA A 76 9.62 -9.39 -1.70
CA ALA A 76 9.57 -9.84 -3.08
C ALA A 76 8.19 -9.58 -3.75
N PRO A 77 8.17 -9.16 -5.03
CA PRO A 77 6.95 -8.68 -5.67
C PRO A 77 6.09 -9.86 -6.14
N SER A 78 4.78 -9.75 -5.90
CA SER A 78 3.74 -10.39 -6.71
C SER A 78 2.92 -9.27 -7.36
N PRO A 79 2.35 -9.51 -8.56
CA PRO A 79 2.18 -8.50 -9.59
C PRO A 79 0.99 -7.60 -9.30
N VAL A 80 1.21 -6.58 -8.48
CA VAL A 80 0.34 -5.42 -8.38
C VAL A 80 1.24 -4.25 -8.68
N ALA A 81 1.14 -3.72 -9.90
CA ALA A 81 1.80 -2.53 -10.44
C ALA A 81 3.06 -2.12 -9.65
N GLU A 82 4.23 -2.58 -10.10
CA GLU A 82 5.53 -2.22 -9.54
C GLU A 82 5.56 -0.73 -9.21
N LEU A 83 5.46 -0.42 -7.91
CA LEU A 83 5.70 0.92 -7.43
C LEU A 83 7.13 1.26 -7.84
N PRO A 84 7.32 2.37 -8.56
CA PRO A 84 8.63 2.67 -9.09
C PRO A 84 9.58 2.89 -7.89
N GLU A 85 10.59 2.03 -7.78
CA GLU A 85 11.54 2.04 -6.67
C GLU A 85 12.60 3.14 -6.90
N GLY A 86 12.84 3.97 -5.89
CA GLY A 86 13.81 5.07 -5.92
C GLY A 86 13.22 6.43 -5.55
N LEU A 87 14.05 7.35 -5.05
CA LEU A 87 13.63 8.73 -4.76
C LEU A 87 13.10 9.43 -6.01
N ALA A 88 13.79 9.28 -7.14
CA ALA A 88 13.42 9.87 -8.42
C ALA A 88 12.05 9.41 -8.93
N ALA A 89 11.76 8.12 -8.75
CA ALA A 89 10.49 7.50 -9.08
C ALA A 89 9.31 8.07 -8.27
N ARG A 90 9.50 8.19 -6.95
CA ARG A 90 8.47 8.71 -6.05
C ARG A 90 8.20 10.19 -6.32
N ASP A 91 9.25 10.96 -6.60
CA ASP A 91 9.13 12.36 -6.99
C ASP A 91 8.37 12.50 -8.31
N ALA A 92 8.63 11.61 -9.28
CA ALA A 92 7.90 11.60 -10.54
C ALA A 92 6.41 11.28 -10.37
N VAL A 93 6.05 10.27 -9.57
CA VAL A 93 4.64 9.96 -9.27
C VAL A 93 3.95 11.12 -8.55
N SER A 94 4.63 11.75 -7.60
CA SER A 94 4.12 12.94 -6.89
C SER A 94 3.88 14.10 -7.86
N ALA A 95 4.82 14.36 -8.78
CA ALA A 95 4.66 15.39 -9.79
C ALA A 95 3.47 15.12 -10.72
N LEU A 96 3.32 13.90 -11.23
CA LEU A 96 2.20 13.55 -12.11
C LEU A 96 0.84 13.64 -11.39
N THR A 97 0.76 13.22 -10.13
CA THR A 97 -0.48 13.37 -9.34
C THR A 97 -0.82 14.84 -9.06
N ASN A 98 0.19 15.69 -8.83
CA ASN A 98 -0.01 17.15 -8.71
C ASN A 98 -0.44 17.82 -10.02
N LEU A 99 -0.16 17.20 -11.17
CA LEU A 99 -0.66 17.63 -12.48
C LEU A 99 -2.11 17.18 -12.75
N GLY A 100 -2.70 16.39 -11.85
CA GLY A 100 -4.11 15.98 -11.89
C GLY A 100 -4.36 14.54 -12.35
N TYR A 101 -3.31 13.73 -12.56
CA TYR A 101 -3.47 12.31 -12.92
C TYR A 101 -3.80 11.45 -11.70
N ALA A 102 -4.58 10.39 -11.88
CA ALA A 102 -4.87 9.48 -10.79
C ALA A 102 -3.58 8.76 -10.34
N HIS A 103 -3.47 8.47 -9.04
CA HIS A 103 -2.27 7.85 -8.47
C HIS A 103 -1.87 6.53 -9.16
N GLY A 104 -2.86 5.70 -9.52
CA GLY A 104 -2.62 4.44 -10.24
C GLY A 104 -2.07 4.65 -11.66
N GLU A 105 -2.58 5.65 -12.38
CA GLU A 105 -2.12 6.01 -13.72
C GLU A 105 -0.71 6.60 -13.68
N ALA A 106 -0.45 7.49 -12.72
CA ALA A 106 0.86 8.07 -12.49
C ALA A 106 1.91 6.99 -12.15
N ALA A 107 1.58 6.03 -11.27
CA ALA A 107 2.47 4.94 -10.93
C ALA A 107 2.77 4.03 -12.13
N ALA A 108 1.74 3.69 -12.93
CA ALA A 108 1.90 2.87 -14.13
C ALA A 108 2.79 3.55 -15.18
N ALA A 109 2.57 4.85 -15.42
CA ALA A 109 3.35 5.64 -16.37
C ALA A 109 4.82 5.77 -15.97
N VAL A 110 5.10 5.98 -14.67
CA VAL A 110 6.49 6.03 -14.17
C VAL A 110 7.15 4.66 -14.21
N SER A 111 6.43 3.57 -13.93
CA SER A 111 6.95 2.21 -14.10
C SER A 111 7.33 1.92 -15.56
N ALA A 112 6.50 2.34 -16.53
CA ALA A 112 6.83 2.27 -17.95
C ALA A 112 8.06 3.12 -18.30
N ALA A 113 8.15 4.34 -17.75
CA ALA A 113 9.29 5.22 -17.95
C ALA A 113 10.61 4.62 -17.43
N ILE A 114 10.60 3.95 -16.28
CA ILE A 114 11.80 3.27 -15.74
C ILE A 114 12.25 2.12 -16.63
N ARG A 115 11.32 1.34 -17.17
CA ARG A 115 11.68 0.25 -18.11
C ARG A 115 12.34 0.78 -19.38
N LEU A 116 12.01 2.02 -19.78
CA LEU A 116 12.55 2.65 -20.98
C LEU A 116 13.88 3.39 -20.73
N ALA A 117 13.99 4.13 -19.64
CA ALA A 117 15.15 4.98 -19.33
C ALA A 117 16.22 4.30 -18.47
N GLY A 118 15.90 3.18 -17.83
CA GLY A 118 16.76 2.49 -16.87
C GLY A 118 16.56 2.97 -15.42
N GLN A 119 17.07 2.18 -14.48
CA GLN A 119 16.84 2.41 -13.04
C GLN A 119 17.56 3.65 -12.47
N ASP A 120 18.54 4.19 -13.19
CA ASP A 120 19.30 5.39 -12.80
C ASP A 120 18.71 6.69 -13.38
N ALA A 121 17.57 6.62 -14.06
CA ALA A 121 16.94 7.79 -14.66
C ALA A 121 16.47 8.81 -13.60
N GLY A 122 16.80 10.08 -13.83
CA GLY A 122 16.43 11.17 -12.93
C GLY A 122 14.93 11.48 -12.97
N ALA A 123 14.39 12.07 -11.90
CA ALA A 123 12.95 12.36 -11.77
C ALA A 123 12.39 13.17 -12.96
N ALA A 124 13.13 14.17 -13.44
CA ALA A 124 12.71 15.00 -14.57
C ALA A 124 12.59 14.23 -15.90
N GLU A 125 13.42 13.20 -16.09
CA GLU A 125 13.35 12.32 -17.27
C GLU A 125 12.16 11.38 -17.17
N LEU A 126 11.97 10.77 -15.98
CA LEU A 126 10.82 9.90 -15.69
C LEU A 126 9.48 10.63 -15.86
N ILE A 127 9.38 11.88 -15.41
CA ILE A 127 8.16 12.70 -15.59
C ILE A 127 7.88 12.93 -17.08
N ARG A 128 8.91 13.25 -17.86
CA ARG A 128 8.76 13.54 -19.30
C ARG A 128 8.32 12.32 -20.08
N ILE A 129 8.92 11.16 -19.81
CA ILE A 129 8.54 9.90 -20.45
C ILE A 129 7.16 9.46 -19.96
N GLY A 130 6.87 9.55 -18.66
CA GLY A 130 5.56 9.22 -18.10
C GLY A 130 4.42 10.07 -18.67
N LEU A 131 4.63 11.38 -18.86
CA LEU A 131 3.65 12.25 -19.55
C LEU A 131 3.41 11.82 -21.00
N LYS A 132 4.47 11.39 -21.70
CA LYS A 132 4.34 10.89 -23.07
C LYS A 132 3.47 9.63 -23.10
N GLU A 133 3.71 8.69 -22.18
CA GLU A 133 2.91 7.46 -22.05
C GLU A 133 1.44 7.74 -21.74
N LEU A 134 1.14 8.74 -20.91
CA LEU A 134 -0.24 9.12 -20.55
C LEU A 134 -0.98 9.88 -21.66
N SER A 135 -0.26 10.38 -22.67
CA SER A 135 -0.82 11.14 -23.79
C SER A 135 -1.04 10.31 -25.07
N GLN A 136 -0.65 9.05 -25.05
CA GLN A 136 -0.86 8.07 -26.12
C GLN A 136 -2.19 7.33 -25.90
#